data_AF-A0A2T0MTT3-F1
#
_entry.id   AF-A0A2T0MTT3-F1
#
_cell.length_a   1.000
_cell.length_b   1.000
_cell.length_c   1.000
_cell.angle_alpha   90.00
_cell.angle_beta   90.00
_cell.angle_gamma   90.00
#
_symmetry.space_group_name_H-M   'P 1'
#
loop_
_entity.id
_entity.type
_entity.pdbx_description
1 polymer ?
#
loop_
_entity_poly.entity_id
_entity_poly.type
_entity_poly.pdbx_seq_one_letter_code
_entity_poly.pdbx_strand_id
1 'polypeptide(L)'
;MSAAAPHPDATPSRAPAAASAPASAPAPASASAAAQTPAAAQTPVTGQAPVTGQAPVTGQAPVAEQTSVAEQAAAAAKAPAAGPRLAWLDALRGIGALAVVAEHLLPWFLPGLRPYWFNLGVYGILVFFLVSGYIIPTSLERHGDVRAFWISRFFRLYPLYLGVIVAVLALSWWVPVREAVPRDGSAVAAHATMLLDVVSVGGVADTMWTLSYEMVFYLLVTALFLTRGHDRSGLLSMLFAVAAVVVGLIVSGAVLKGAWPAYVSCAVFVVGLTGVVAGRLRTASACVLGVMAVVLLLMSSRVPWLGAAVLAVMFAGTAVHRWERGTGRLWPVAVTAVLVGIAPLWAIESGWWWVQADVWFTTIALAGATFAGGMALRGRRLPRVLVWFGLISYSLYLVHHPVLKYFVQVSGDLRRAEAPYQVAMTALALALLVGVSALTYRYVERPMQDLGRRISRRYRDRPQGGADARVAGQGAGDDGVLGEQEGQVPDRVRDHVGQGDALR
;
A
#
# COMPACT_ATOMS: atom_id res chain seq x y z
N MET A 1 35.20 19.37 -51.75
CA MET A 1 35.65 18.37 -52.75
C MET A 1 34.71 17.17 -52.66
N SER A 2 34.07 16.85 -53.79
CA SER A 2 33.11 15.76 -54.14
C SER A 2 32.10 15.30 -53.08
N ALA A 3 30.79 15.60 -53.15
CA ALA A 3 29.76 15.43 -54.20
C ALA A 3 29.35 13.96 -54.46
N ALA A 4 28.12 13.58 -54.04
CA ALA A 4 27.05 13.07 -54.91
C ALA A 4 25.87 12.44 -54.12
N ALA A 5 24.70 13.04 -54.28
CA ALA A 5 23.36 12.41 -54.36
C ALA A 5 22.69 13.03 -55.63
N PRO A 6 21.47 12.67 -56.13
CA PRO A 6 20.43 11.76 -55.62
C PRO A 6 19.60 10.95 -56.70
N HIS A 7 18.62 10.13 -56.22
CA HIS A 7 17.28 9.79 -56.82
C HIS A 7 17.16 8.98 -58.16
N PRO A 8 15.95 8.54 -58.62
CA PRO A 8 14.73 7.94 -58.00
C PRO A 8 14.11 6.77 -58.84
N ASP A 9 13.04 6.10 -58.37
CA ASP A 9 11.94 5.47 -59.14
C ASP A 9 10.91 4.92 -58.11
N ALA A 10 9.60 5.24 -58.01
CA ALA A 10 8.47 5.59 -58.88
C ALA A 10 7.70 4.38 -59.45
N THR A 11 6.68 3.85 -58.74
CA THR A 11 5.21 4.05 -58.98
C THR A 11 4.46 2.67 -59.10
N PRO A 12 3.12 2.55 -59.32
CA PRO A 12 2.13 2.27 -58.27
C PRO A 12 1.13 1.12 -58.62
N SER A 13 0.27 0.63 -57.70
CA SER A 13 -0.99 -0.04 -58.11
C SER A 13 -2.02 -0.27 -56.99
N ARG A 14 -3.14 0.46 -57.11
CA ARG A 14 -4.57 0.08 -56.96
C ARG A 14 -5.12 -0.46 -55.62
N ALA A 15 -5.99 0.36 -55.01
CA ALA A 15 -7.37 0.00 -54.63
C ALA A 15 -8.33 0.50 -55.74
N PRO A 16 -9.67 0.27 -55.79
CA PRO A 16 -10.58 -0.29 -54.77
C PRO A 16 -11.62 -1.32 -55.31
N ALA A 17 -12.39 -1.98 -54.44
CA ALA A 17 -13.71 -2.53 -54.80
C ALA A 17 -14.60 -2.72 -53.56
N ALA A 18 -15.82 -2.18 -53.67
CA ALA A 18 -16.92 -2.26 -52.73
C ALA A 18 -17.88 -3.41 -53.08
N ALA A 19 -18.57 -3.96 -52.08
CA ALA A 19 -19.85 -4.68 -52.19
C ALA A 19 -20.36 -5.01 -50.75
N SER A 20 -21.27 -4.21 -50.19
CA SER A 20 -22.74 -4.35 -50.22
C SER A 20 -23.33 -5.37 -49.22
N ALA A 21 -24.10 -4.83 -48.26
CA ALA A 21 -25.06 -5.54 -47.41
C ALA A 21 -26.29 -6.01 -48.21
N PRO A 22 -27.10 -6.94 -47.69
CA PRO A 22 -28.43 -6.58 -47.12
C PRO A 22 -28.73 -7.36 -45.80
N ALA A 23 -29.25 -6.78 -44.72
CA ALA A 23 -30.61 -6.31 -44.40
C ALA A 23 -31.66 -7.43 -44.11
N SER A 24 -32.20 -7.39 -42.86
CA SER A 24 -33.55 -7.78 -42.37
C SER A 24 -33.97 -9.27 -42.40
N ALA A 25 -34.69 -9.89 -41.45
CA ALA A 25 -35.38 -9.62 -40.15
C ALA A 25 -35.96 -11.01 -39.67
N PRO A 26 -36.90 -11.17 -38.70
CA PRO A 26 -37.11 -10.61 -37.37
C PRO A 26 -37.16 -11.71 -36.24
N ALA A 27 -37.38 -11.25 -35.01
CA ALA A 27 -37.55 -12.03 -33.76
C ALA A 27 -38.74 -13.03 -33.75
N PRO A 28 -38.86 -13.81 -32.66
CA PRO A 28 -40.01 -13.56 -31.80
C PRO A 28 -39.68 -13.46 -30.30
N ALA A 29 -40.57 -12.75 -29.64
CA ALA A 29 -40.62 -12.46 -28.22
C ALA A 29 -40.98 -13.70 -27.38
N SER A 30 -40.53 -13.72 -26.12
CA SER A 30 -41.36 -14.23 -25.02
C SER A 30 -40.83 -13.80 -23.65
N ALA A 31 -41.74 -13.23 -22.87
CA ALA A 31 -41.84 -13.25 -21.42
C ALA A 31 -40.89 -12.34 -20.58
N SER A 32 -41.39 -11.13 -20.36
CA SER A 32 -41.25 -10.35 -19.13
C SER A 32 -41.51 -11.22 -17.89
N ALA A 33 -40.52 -11.35 -17.00
CA ALA A 33 -40.73 -11.84 -15.64
C ALA A 33 -40.97 -10.63 -14.74
N ALA A 34 -42.22 -10.54 -14.29
CA ALA A 34 -42.76 -9.48 -13.45
C ALA A 34 -41.99 -9.30 -12.14
N ALA A 35 -41.93 -8.05 -11.70
CA ALA A 35 -41.54 -7.63 -10.38
C ALA A 35 -42.33 -8.39 -9.30
N GLN A 36 -41.63 -9.08 -8.40
CA GLN A 36 -42.23 -9.60 -7.18
C GLN A 36 -42.35 -8.46 -6.16
N THR A 37 -43.59 -8.11 -5.84
CA THR A 37 -43.98 -7.22 -4.75
C THR A 37 -43.55 -7.84 -3.41
N PRO A 38 -43.02 -7.08 -2.44
CA PRO A 38 -42.70 -7.63 -1.13
C PRO A 38 -44.00 -7.99 -0.38
N ALA A 39 -44.03 -9.18 0.20
CA ALA A 39 -45.14 -9.64 1.04
C ALA A 39 -45.37 -8.69 2.22
N ALA A 40 -46.64 -8.41 2.47
CA ALA A 40 -47.13 -7.52 3.51
C ALA A 40 -46.67 -7.92 4.92
N ALA A 41 -46.46 -6.90 5.75
CA ALA A 41 -46.11 -7.03 7.16
C ALA A 41 -47.13 -7.88 7.91
N GLN A 42 -46.68 -8.95 8.57
CA GLN A 42 -47.49 -9.66 9.54
C GLN A 42 -47.41 -8.90 10.87
N THR A 43 -48.54 -8.38 11.32
CA THR A 43 -48.71 -7.85 12.68
C THR A 43 -48.59 -8.99 13.70
N PRO A 44 -47.93 -8.77 14.87
CA PRO A 44 -47.87 -9.78 15.91
C PRO A 44 -49.26 -9.98 16.52
N VAL A 45 -49.67 -11.24 16.69
CA VAL A 45 -50.88 -11.59 17.44
C VAL A 45 -50.63 -11.30 18.92
N THR A 46 -51.25 -10.26 19.46
CA THR A 46 -51.34 -9.98 20.89
C THR A 46 -52.63 -10.58 21.45
N GLY A 47 -52.54 -11.46 22.45
CA GLY A 47 -53.74 -11.92 23.17
C GLY A 47 -53.78 -13.36 23.70
N GLN A 48 -52.66 -14.05 23.92
CA GLN A 48 -52.70 -15.30 24.69
C GLN A 48 -52.27 -15.04 26.14
N ALA A 49 -53.24 -15.14 27.05
CA ALA A 49 -52.97 -15.24 28.48
C ALA A 49 -52.26 -16.59 28.78
N PRO A 50 -51.37 -16.66 29.77
CA PRO A 50 -50.69 -17.90 30.10
C PRO A 50 -51.70 -18.91 30.65
N VAL A 51 -51.68 -20.14 30.14
CA VAL A 51 -52.42 -21.27 30.73
C VAL A 51 -51.79 -21.57 32.09
N THR A 52 -52.46 -21.23 33.18
CA THR A 52 -52.08 -21.61 34.54
C THR A 52 -52.63 -23.01 34.86
N GLY A 53 -51.77 -23.92 35.32
CA GLY A 53 -52.24 -25.22 35.86
C GLY A 53 -51.38 -26.46 35.64
N GLN A 54 -50.16 -26.37 35.10
CA GLN A 54 -49.26 -27.54 35.05
C GLN A 54 -48.10 -27.38 36.02
N ALA A 55 -48.01 -28.31 36.98
CA ALA A 55 -46.83 -28.46 37.82
C ALA A 55 -45.61 -28.82 36.95
N PRO A 56 -44.41 -28.29 37.25
CA PRO A 56 -43.23 -28.55 36.44
C PRO A 56 -42.83 -30.01 36.56
N VAL A 57 -42.56 -30.65 35.42
CA VAL A 57 -41.91 -31.96 35.35
C VAL A 57 -40.51 -31.79 35.94
N THR A 58 -40.24 -32.49 37.04
CA THR A 58 -38.95 -32.47 37.74
C THR A 58 -37.83 -32.97 36.83
N GLY A 59 -36.82 -32.12 36.55
CA GLY A 59 -35.60 -32.53 35.84
C GLY A 59 -34.86 -31.48 35.02
N GLN A 60 -35.36 -30.24 34.90
CA GLN A 60 -34.66 -29.16 34.18
C GLN A 60 -34.45 -27.93 35.05
N ALA A 61 -33.21 -27.45 35.10
CA ALA A 61 -32.84 -26.21 35.77
C ALA A 61 -33.47 -25.00 35.04
N PRO A 62 -33.87 -23.94 35.76
CA PRO A 62 -34.48 -22.76 35.15
C PRO A 62 -33.46 -22.01 34.29
N VAL A 63 -33.86 -21.67 33.06
CA VAL A 63 -33.07 -20.81 32.17
C VAL A 63 -33.09 -19.40 32.76
N ALA A 64 -31.99 -18.99 33.38
CA ALA A 64 -31.80 -17.65 33.91
C ALA A 64 -31.67 -16.61 32.77
N GLU A 65 -32.40 -15.50 32.92
CA GLU A 65 -32.26 -14.19 32.25
C GLU A 65 -31.84 -14.17 30.77
N GLN A 66 -32.83 -14.12 29.88
CA GLN A 66 -32.65 -13.53 28.56
C GLN A 66 -33.06 -12.06 28.62
N THR A 67 -32.09 -11.16 28.44
CA THR A 67 -32.36 -9.72 28.27
C THR A 67 -33.28 -9.49 27.09
N SER A 68 -34.22 -8.55 27.23
CA SER A 68 -35.22 -8.28 26.20
C SER A 68 -34.57 -7.79 24.90
N VAL A 69 -35.16 -8.14 23.76
CA VAL A 69 -34.69 -7.69 22.43
C VAL A 69 -34.61 -6.16 22.33
N ALA A 70 -35.44 -5.44 23.11
CA ALA A 70 -35.42 -3.99 23.21
C ALA A 70 -34.19 -3.44 23.94
N GLU A 71 -33.72 -4.09 25.02
CA GLU A 71 -32.49 -3.72 25.71
C GLU A 71 -31.24 -4.03 24.88
N GLN A 72 -31.24 -5.15 24.15
CA GLN A 72 -30.16 -5.48 23.21
C GLN A 72 -30.08 -4.47 22.06
N ALA A 73 -31.23 -3.99 21.57
CA ALA A 73 -31.28 -2.93 20.56
C ALA A 73 -30.82 -1.57 21.10
N ALA A 74 -31.15 -1.24 22.35
CA ALA A 74 -30.69 0.00 23.00
C ALA A 74 -29.19 -0.01 23.33
N ALA A 75 -28.64 -1.17 23.71
CA ALA A 75 -27.21 -1.36 23.90
C ALA A 75 -26.42 -1.30 22.57
N ALA A 76 -26.98 -1.85 21.49
CA ALA A 76 -26.40 -1.75 20.14
C ALA A 76 -26.39 -0.31 19.60
N ALA A 77 -27.37 0.51 19.97
CA ALA A 77 -27.40 1.93 19.61
C ALA A 77 -26.38 2.80 20.37
N LYS A 78 -25.81 2.28 21.48
CA LYS A 78 -24.86 2.99 22.35
C LYS A 78 -23.42 2.48 22.24
N ALA A 79 -23.16 1.54 21.32
CA ALA A 79 -21.81 1.06 21.05
C ALA A 79 -20.94 2.22 20.51
N PRO A 80 -19.78 2.51 21.12
CA PRO A 80 -18.90 3.55 20.63
C PRO A 80 -18.46 3.20 19.21
N ALA A 81 -18.66 4.12 18.27
CA ALA A 81 -18.24 3.96 16.89
C ALA A 81 -16.76 3.53 16.84
N ALA A 82 -16.48 2.46 16.07
CA ALA A 82 -15.13 1.97 15.80
C ALA A 82 -14.15 3.14 15.64
N GLY A 83 -13.09 3.16 16.46
CA GLY A 83 -12.22 4.32 16.62
C GLY A 83 -11.78 4.92 15.27
N PRO A 84 -11.69 6.26 15.16
CA PRO A 84 -11.50 6.92 13.88
C PRO A 84 -10.22 6.43 13.22
N ARG A 85 -10.37 5.78 12.06
CA ARG A 85 -9.28 5.56 11.11
C ARG A 85 -8.52 6.88 10.98
N LEU A 86 -7.19 6.84 11.08
CA LEU A 86 -6.34 8.03 11.11
C LEU A 86 -6.40 8.75 9.75
N ALA A 87 -7.47 9.53 9.55
CA ALA A 87 -7.83 10.13 8.26
C ALA A 87 -6.73 11.05 7.73
N TRP A 88 -5.93 11.63 8.61
CA TRP A 88 -4.77 12.44 8.23
C TRP A 88 -3.64 11.62 7.62
N LEU A 89 -3.41 10.38 8.07
CA LEU A 89 -2.43 9.49 7.45
C LEU A 89 -2.92 9.00 6.09
N ASP A 90 -4.21 8.69 5.95
CA ASP A 90 -4.79 8.40 4.64
C ASP A 90 -4.66 9.62 3.71
N ALA A 91 -4.97 10.84 4.18
CA ALA A 91 -4.80 12.05 3.39
C ALA A 91 -3.35 12.27 2.92
N LEU A 92 -2.36 12.08 3.80
CA LEU A 92 -0.94 12.15 3.44
C LEU A 92 -0.56 11.11 2.37
N ARG A 93 -1.09 9.88 2.47
CA ARG A 93 -0.93 8.85 1.43
C ARG A 93 -1.55 9.27 0.11
N GLY A 94 -2.71 9.95 0.15
CA GLY A 94 -3.37 10.52 -1.01
C GLY A 94 -2.49 11.58 -1.70
N ILE A 95 -1.94 12.52 -0.94
CA ILE A 95 -0.99 13.53 -1.44
C ILE A 95 0.22 12.85 -2.08
N GLY A 96 0.83 11.88 -1.40
CA GLY A 96 1.98 11.15 -1.90
C GLY A 96 1.69 10.40 -3.20
N ALA A 97 0.53 9.73 -3.30
CA ALA A 97 0.12 9.02 -4.51
C ALA A 97 -0.04 9.97 -5.70
N LEU A 98 -0.73 11.09 -5.49
CA LEU A 98 -0.95 12.10 -6.53
C LEU A 98 0.36 12.73 -7.01
N ALA A 99 1.30 13.00 -6.09
CA ALA A 99 2.61 13.53 -6.46
C ALA A 99 3.42 12.53 -7.30
N VAL A 100 3.41 11.23 -6.94
CA VAL A 100 4.08 10.19 -7.73
C VAL A 100 3.45 10.04 -9.12
N VAL A 101 2.11 10.09 -9.21
CA VAL A 101 1.41 10.09 -10.50
C VAL A 101 1.81 11.30 -11.32
N ALA A 102 1.84 12.50 -10.73
CA ALA A 102 2.26 13.72 -11.41
C ALA A 102 3.70 13.64 -11.94
N GLU A 103 4.64 13.08 -11.18
CA GLU A 103 6.03 12.90 -11.63
C GLU A 103 6.15 12.05 -12.90
N HIS A 104 5.32 11.02 -13.04
CA HIS A 104 5.34 10.13 -14.20
C HIS A 104 4.42 10.60 -15.33
N LEU A 105 3.48 11.50 -15.05
CA LEU A 105 2.56 12.05 -16.02
C LEU A 105 3.12 13.32 -16.67
N LEU A 106 3.54 14.32 -15.88
CA LEU A 106 3.90 15.65 -16.39
C LEU A 106 4.96 15.63 -17.50
N PRO A 107 6.06 14.85 -17.43
CA PRO A 107 7.08 14.85 -18.48
C PRO A 107 6.57 14.46 -19.87
N TRP A 108 5.51 13.66 -19.94
CA TRP A 108 4.99 13.08 -21.18
C TRP A 108 3.72 13.78 -21.68
N PHE A 109 2.94 14.35 -20.76
CA PHE A 109 1.64 14.92 -21.07
C PHE A 109 1.64 16.46 -21.06
N LEU A 110 2.28 17.06 -20.05
CA LEU A 110 2.28 18.50 -19.79
C LEU A 110 3.67 18.96 -19.32
N PRO A 111 4.71 18.83 -20.15
CA PRO A 111 6.10 19.02 -19.73
C PRO A 111 6.37 20.43 -19.19
N GLY A 112 5.67 21.45 -19.71
CA GLY A 112 5.78 22.83 -19.24
C GLY A 112 5.28 23.08 -17.81
N LEU A 113 4.53 22.14 -17.22
CA LEU A 113 4.04 22.25 -15.84
C LEU A 113 4.91 21.49 -14.83
N ARG A 114 5.92 20.75 -15.27
CA ARG A 114 6.78 19.99 -14.37
C ARG A 114 7.68 20.94 -13.57
N PRO A 115 7.64 20.94 -12.23
CA PRO A 115 8.61 21.67 -11.45
C PRO A 115 9.97 20.98 -11.52
N TYR A 116 11.04 21.78 -11.66
CA TYR A 116 12.42 21.29 -11.65
C TYR A 116 13.22 21.75 -10.42
N TRP A 117 12.61 22.57 -9.56
CA TRP A 117 13.22 23.05 -8.31
C TRP A 117 13.00 22.08 -7.13
N PHE A 118 12.21 21.02 -7.32
CA PHE A 118 12.07 19.86 -6.42
C PHE A 118 11.57 18.65 -7.23
N ASN A 119 11.67 17.43 -6.70
CA ASN A 119 11.18 16.22 -7.38
C ASN A 119 9.86 15.70 -6.77
N LEU A 120 8.78 15.68 -7.57
CA LEU A 120 7.45 15.25 -7.13
C LEU A 120 7.39 13.79 -6.71
N GLY A 121 8.13 12.92 -7.42
CA GLY A 121 8.16 11.48 -7.15
C GLY A 121 8.86 11.16 -5.84
N VAL A 122 10.07 11.68 -5.66
CA VAL A 122 10.87 11.54 -4.43
C VAL A 122 10.11 12.15 -3.25
N TYR A 123 9.53 13.34 -3.42
CA TYR A 123 8.64 13.94 -2.42
C TYR A 123 7.53 12.97 -1.99
N GLY A 124 6.79 12.41 -2.96
CA GLY A 124 5.66 11.53 -2.67
C GLY A 124 6.07 10.24 -1.95
N ILE A 125 7.19 9.61 -2.36
CA ILE A 125 7.69 8.39 -1.70
C ILE A 125 8.21 8.69 -0.29
N LEU A 126 8.84 9.83 -0.04
CA LEU A 126 9.28 10.23 1.31
C LEU A 126 8.09 10.41 2.25
N VAL A 127 6.99 11.01 1.78
CA VAL A 127 5.73 11.09 2.54
C VAL A 127 5.18 9.68 2.83
N PHE A 128 5.17 8.78 1.84
CA PHE A 128 4.78 7.38 2.07
C PHE A 128 5.64 6.67 3.11
N PHE A 129 6.96 6.85 3.06
CA PHE A 129 7.89 6.21 3.99
C PHE A 129 7.75 6.75 5.42
N LEU A 130 7.54 8.06 5.60
CA LEU A 130 7.20 8.64 6.91
C LEU A 130 5.89 8.04 7.47
N VAL A 131 4.84 7.95 6.64
CA VAL A 131 3.56 7.35 7.05
C VAL A 131 3.71 5.86 7.38
N SER A 132 4.46 5.11 6.57
CA SER A 132 4.74 3.69 6.80
C SER A 132 5.51 3.48 8.11
N GLY A 133 6.53 4.28 8.36
CA GLY A 133 7.27 4.32 9.62
C GLY A 133 6.40 4.60 10.83
N TYR A 134 5.47 5.54 10.70
CA TYR A 134 4.55 5.93 11.77
C TYR A 134 3.53 4.81 12.12
N ILE A 135 3.08 4.00 11.14
CA ILE A 135 2.01 3.00 11.34
C ILE A 135 2.53 1.58 11.57
N ILE A 136 3.56 1.14 10.82
CA ILE A 136 3.90 -0.28 10.72
C ILE A 136 4.37 -0.87 12.07
N PRO A 137 5.33 -0.26 12.81
CA PRO A 137 5.75 -0.79 14.11
C PRO A 137 4.59 -0.83 15.11
N THR A 138 3.83 0.26 15.22
CA THR A 138 2.67 0.35 16.11
C THR A 138 1.61 -0.69 15.78
N SER A 139 1.43 -1.06 14.51
CA SER A 139 0.47 -2.09 14.12
C SER A 139 0.85 -3.48 14.63
N LEU A 140 2.15 -3.75 14.78
CA LEU A 140 2.67 -4.99 15.33
C LEU A 140 2.63 -4.94 16.86
N GLU A 141 3.05 -3.83 17.46
CA GLU A 141 3.02 -3.60 18.92
C GLU A 141 1.59 -3.69 19.50
N ARG A 142 0.60 -3.07 18.85
CA ARG A 142 -0.78 -3.06 19.33
C ARG A 142 -1.42 -4.45 19.40
N HIS A 143 -1.01 -5.37 18.54
CA HIS A 143 -1.64 -6.68 18.44
C HIS A 143 -0.79 -7.82 18.97
N GLY A 144 0.53 -7.64 19.10
CA GLY A 144 1.47 -8.65 19.62
C GLY A 144 1.69 -9.89 18.73
N ASP A 145 0.86 -10.10 17.71
CA ASP A 145 0.86 -11.30 16.88
C ASP A 145 1.60 -11.10 15.56
N VAL A 146 2.83 -11.59 15.52
CA VAL A 146 3.71 -11.59 14.33
C VAL A 146 3.11 -12.36 13.16
N ARG A 147 2.40 -13.47 13.42
CA ARG A 147 1.79 -14.27 12.37
C ARG A 147 0.62 -13.52 11.73
N ALA A 148 -0.28 -12.97 12.54
CA ALA A 148 -1.39 -12.14 12.04
C ALA A 148 -0.89 -10.90 11.30
N PHE A 149 0.24 -10.32 11.72
CA PHE A 149 0.90 -9.23 11.03
C PHE A 149 1.31 -9.63 9.61
N TRP A 150 2.08 -10.71 9.43
CA TRP A 150 2.53 -11.15 8.10
C TRP A 150 1.36 -11.57 7.19
N ILE A 151 0.34 -12.23 7.73
CA ILE A 151 -0.88 -12.57 6.97
C ILE A 151 -1.55 -11.28 6.47
N SER A 152 -1.74 -10.30 7.34
CA SER A 152 -2.35 -9.02 6.99
C SER A 152 -1.54 -8.28 5.89
N ARG A 153 -0.21 -8.28 5.99
CA ARG A 153 0.66 -7.63 4.98
C ARG A 153 0.67 -8.38 3.66
N PHE A 154 0.67 -9.71 3.68
CA PHE A 154 0.58 -10.52 2.47
C PHE A 154 -0.70 -10.20 1.69
N PHE A 155 -1.86 -10.28 2.34
CA PHE A 155 -3.16 -10.01 1.70
C PHE A 155 -3.38 -8.53 1.33
N ARG A 156 -2.62 -7.61 1.92
CA ARG A 156 -2.62 -6.20 1.55
C ARG A 156 -1.81 -5.92 0.28
N LEU A 157 -0.68 -6.59 0.09
CA LEU A 157 0.30 -6.26 -0.94
C LEU A 157 0.28 -7.23 -2.14
N TYR A 158 0.46 -8.53 -1.87
CA TYR A 158 0.71 -9.51 -2.92
C TYR A 158 -0.41 -9.64 -3.98
N PRO A 159 -1.71 -9.63 -3.63
CA PRO A 159 -2.75 -9.87 -4.63
C PRO A 159 -2.73 -8.87 -5.78
N LEU A 160 -2.66 -7.58 -5.48
CA LEU A 160 -2.61 -6.56 -6.52
C LEU A 160 -1.22 -6.49 -7.16
N TYR A 161 -0.15 -6.68 -6.37
CA TYR A 161 1.22 -6.80 -6.88
C TYR A 161 1.35 -7.84 -8.00
N LEU A 162 0.88 -9.06 -7.74
CA LEU A 162 0.88 -10.15 -8.71
C LEU A 162 -0.08 -9.86 -9.87
N GLY A 163 -1.26 -9.29 -9.60
CA GLY A 163 -2.20 -8.89 -10.65
C GLY A 163 -1.59 -7.92 -11.67
N VAL A 164 -0.83 -6.93 -11.20
CA VAL A 164 -0.13 -5.99 -12.10
C VAL A 164 1.01 -6.67 -12.85
N ILE A 165 1.78 -7.56 -12.21
CA ILE A 165 2.81 -8.35 -12.91
C ILE A 165 2.18 -9.15 -14.05
N VAL A 166 1.11 -9.90 -13.77
CA VAL A 166 0.41 -10.71 -14.77
C VAL A 166 -0.11 -9.82 -15.90
N ALA A 167 -0.72 -8.67 -15.58
CA ALA A 167 -1.22 -7.74 -16.59
C ALA A 167 -0.11 -7.20 -17.51
N VAL A 168 1.03 -6.80 -16.93
CA VAL A 168 2.16 -6.28 -17.73
C VAL A 168 2.78 -7.38 -18.59
N LEU A 169 2.93 -8.60 -18.07
CA LEU A 169 3.46 -9.73 -18.82
C LEU A 169 2.50 -10.15 -19.95
N ALA A 170 1.19 -10.16 -19.71
CA ALA A 170 0.18 -10.48 -20.72
C ALA A 170 0.17 -9.48 -21.89
N LEU A 171 0.57 -8.23 -21.64
CA LEU A 171 0.65 -7.16 -22.64
C LEU A 171 2.07 -6.98 -23.20
N SER A 172 3.02 -7.85 -22.85
CA SER A 172 4.43 -7.70 -23.22
C SER A 172 4.71 -7.84 -24.72
N TRP A 173 3.82 -8.52 -25.47
CA TRP A 173 3.89 -8.61 -26.93
C TRP A 173 3.59 -7.28 -27.62
N TRP A 174 2.84 -6.39 -26.96
CA TRP A 174 2.52 -5.06 -27.48
C TRP A 174 3.43 -3.97 -26.92
N VAL A 175 3.68 -4.01 -25.62
CA VAL A 175 4.63 -3.09 -24.95
C VAL A 175 5.69 -3.92 -24.24
N PRO A 176 6.91 -4.02 -24.80
CA PRO A 176 7.96 -4.82 -24.23
C PRO A 176 8.26 -4.47 -22.77
N VAL A 177 8.51 -5.51 -21.98
CA VAL A 177 9.10 -5.38 -20.64
C VAL A 177 10.53 -4.85 -20.82
N ARG A 178 10.91 -3.94 -19.92
CA ARG A 178 12.24 -3.33 -19.89
C ARG A 178 13.36 -4.38 -19.84
N GLU A 179 14.50 -4.06 -20.44
CA GLU A 179 15.67 -4.93 -20.44
C GLU A 179 16.31 -5.08 -19.05
N ALA A 180 16.10 -4.11 -18.16
CA ALA A 180 16.58 -4.16 -16.78
C ALA A 180 15.91 -5.27 -15.92
N VAL A 181 14.87 -5.92 -16.43
CA VAL A 181 14.29 -7.14 -15.84
C VAL A 181 14.96 -8.33 -16.51
N PRO A 182 15.80 -9.12 -15.80
CA PRO A 182 16.41 -10.31 -16.35
C PRO A 182 15.36 -11.31 -16.86
N ARG A 183 15.66 -12.01 -17.95
CA ARG A 183 14.79 -13.05 -18.51
C ARG A 183 15.17 -14.44 -18.01
N ASP A 184 15.48 -14.54 -16.72
CA ASP A 184 15.92 -15.75 -16.05
C ASP A 184 15.22 -15.94 -14.68
N GLY A 185 15.56 -17.01 -13.96
CA GLY A 185 14.97 -17.32 -12.67
C GLY A 185 15.24 -16.28 -11.57
N SER A 186 16.25 -15.41 -11.73
CA SER A 186 16.59 -14.40 -10.72
C SER A 186 15.53 -13.32 -10.64
N ALA A 187 14.92 -12.97 -11.78
CA ALA A 187 13.78 -12.07 -11.81
C ALA A 187 12.57 -12.65 -11.07
N VAL A 188 12.31 -13.95 -11.23
CA VAL A 188 11.24 -14.64 -10.50
C VAL A 188 11.51 -14.64 -9.00
N ALA A 189 12.72 -15.00 -8.57
CA ALA A 189 13.11 -15.02 -7.16
C ALA A 189 13.02 -13.63 -6.50
N ALA A 190 13.48 -12.60 -7.22
CA ALA A 190 13.42 -11.20 -6.80
C ALA A 190 11.98 -10.66 -6.65
N HIS A 191 11.10 -10.97 -7.61
CA HIS A 191 9.70 -10.53 -7.56
C HIS A 191 8.88 -11.33 -6.55
N ALA A 192 9.13 -12.64 -6.42
CA ALA A 192 8.42 -13.52 -5.48
C ALA A 192 8.62 -13.11 -4.01
N THR A 193 9.74 -12.46 -3.69
CA THR A 193 10.04 -11.93 -2.34
C THR A 193 9.76 -10.43 -2.19
N MET A 194 9.45 -9.74 -3.31
CA MET A 194 9.39 -8.28 -3.39
C MET A 194 10.73 -7.58 -3.09
N LEU A 195 11.87 -8.28 -3.09
CA LEU A 195 13.21 -7.75 -2.78
C LEU A 195 14.00 -7.25 -3.99
N LEU A 196 13.35 -7.14 -5.16
CA LEU A 196 14.00 -6.83 -6.45
C LEU A 196 15.05 -5.72 -6.42
N ASP A 197 14.81 -4.57 -5.78
CA ASP A 197 15.78 -3.48 -5.84
C ASP A 197 17.04 -3.78 -5.02
N VAL A 198 16.90 -4.45 -3.87
CA VAL A 198 18.01 -4.78 -2.98
C VAL A 198 18.79 -6.01 -3.43
N VAL A 199 18.37 -6.67 -4.50
CA VAL A 199 19.15 -7.71 -5.20
C VAL A 199 19.54 -7.27 -6.63
N SER A 200 19.51 -5.97 -6.89
CA SER A 200 19.87 -5.37 -8.19
C SER A 200 19.05 -5.83 -9.41
N VAL A 201 17.79 -6.21 -9.18
CA VAL A 201 16.86 -6.61 -10.24
C VAL A 201 15.85 -5.49 -10.51
N GLY A 202 15.65 -5.13 -11.79
CA GLY A 202 14.62 -4.18 -12.20
C GLY A 202 13.20 -4.74 -12.00
N GLY A 203 12.25 -3.88 -11.68
CA GLY A 203 10.84 -4.25 -11.53
C GLY A 203 10.12 -4.34 -12.87
N VAL A 204 9.18 -5.29 -13.01
CA VAL A 204 8.31 -5.41 -14.20
C VAL A 204 7.59 -4.09 -14.51
N ALA A 205 7.12 -3.39 -13.48
CA ALA A 205 6.78 -1.97 -13.54
C ALA A 205 7.84 -1.16 -12.78
N ASP A 206 8.22 -0.01 -13.33
CA ASP A 206 9.30 0.84 -12.81
C ASP A 206 9.16 1.06 -11.32
N THR A 207 7.99 1.51 -10.88
CA THR A 207 7.71 1.95 -9.52
C THR A 207 7.76 0.84 -8.47
N MET A 208 7.91 -0.43 -8.85
CA MET A 208 7.98 -1.54 -7.91
C MET A 208 9.25 -1.54 -7.03
N TRP A 209 10.31 -0.80 -7.39
CA TRP A 209 11.55 -0.75 -6.61
C TRP A 209 11.34 -0.26 -5.16
N THR A 210 10.42 0.67 -4.94
CA THR A 210 10.16 1.22 -3.59
C THR A 210 9.53 0.20 -2.64
N LEU A 211 8.79 -0.77 -3.18
CA LEU A 211 8.18 -1.86 -2.41
C LEU A 211 9.24 -2.73 -1.75
N SER A 212 10.43 -2.84 -2.35
CA SER A 212 11.55 -3.57 -1.76
C SER A 212 11.98 -2.99 -0.42
N TYR A 213 12.00 -1.67 -0.26
CA TYR A 213 12.33 -1.07 1.05
C TYR A 213 11.21 -1.23 2.07
N GLU A 214 9.94 -1.21 1.64
CA GLU A 214 8.83 -1.54 2.54
C GLU A 214 8.94 -3.00 3.04
N MET A 215 9.34 -3.94 2.16
CA MET A 215 9.62 -5.33 2.55
C MET A 215 10.81 -5.45 3.51
N VAL A 216 11.93 -4.78 3.22
CA VAL A 216 13.08 -4.71 4.13
C VAL A 216 12.64 -4.18 5.50
N PHE A 217 11.84 -3.11 5.53
CA PHE A 217 11.34 -2.56 6.79
C PHE A 217 10.43 -3.54 7.55
N TYR A 218 9.59 -4.31 6.86
CA TYR A 218 8.79 -5.37 7.51
C TYR A 218 9.68 -6.44 8.17
N LEU A 219 10.74 -6.87 7.49
CA LEU A 219 11.69 -7.85 8.04
C LEU A 219 12.41 -7.28 9.28
N LEU A 220 12.89 -6.03 9.20
CA LEU A 220 13.58 -5.37 10.32
C LEU A 220 12.67 -5.13 11.51
N VAL A 221 11.46 -4.59 11.31
CA VAL A 221 10.51 -4.35 12.39
C VAL A 221 10.10 -5.66 13.05
N THR A 222 9.98 -6.76 12.29
CA THR A 222 9.72 -8.09 12.86
C THR A 222 10.86 -8.54 13.78
N ALA A 223 12.12 -8.39 13.34
CA ALA A 223 13.29 -8.74 14.14
C ALA A 223 13.41 -7.87 15.41
N LEU A 224 13.21 -6.55 15.27
CA LEU A 224 13.29 -5.58 16.36
C LEU A 224 12.15 -5.76 17.37
N PHE A 225 10.96 -6.15 16.91
CA PHE A 225 9.85 -6.46 17.80
C PHE A 225 10.17 -7.68 18.66
N LEU A 226 10.62 -8.78 18.04
CA LEU A 226 10.93 -10.03 18.73
C LEU A 226 12.16 -9.95 19.66
N THR A 227 13.11 -9.06 19.36
CA THR A 227 14.30 -8.81 20.19
C THR A 227 14.12 -7.66 21.20
N ARG A 228 12.94 -7.02 21.22
CA ARG A 228 12.66 -5.80 22.00
C ARG A 228 13.58 -4.61 21.68
N GLY A 229 14.17 -4.61 20.49
CA GLY A 229 14.99 -3.50 19.97
C GLY A 229 14.18 -2.32 19.42
N HIS A 230 12.86 -2.45 19.28
CA HIS A 230 11.98 -1.42 18.71
C HIS A 230 12.00 -0.11 19.52
N ASP A 231 12.35 -0.15 20.80
CA ASP A 231 12.43 1.04 21.66
C ASP A 231 13.49 2.07 21.26
N ARG A 232 14.49 1.62 20.50
CA ARG A 232 15.59 2.46 20.04
C ARG A 232 15.38 3.02 18.64
N SER A 233 14.12 3.18 18.22
CA SER A 233 13.78 3.65 16.87
C SER A 233 14.45 4.97 16.48
N GLY A 234 14.59 5.93 17.41
CA GLY A 234 15.33 7.17 17.16
C GLY A 234 16.83 6.97 16.91
N LEU A 235 17.47 6.03 17.63
CA LEU A 235 18.86 5.66 17.38
C LEU A 235 19.02 4.96 16.03
N LEU A 236 18.13 4.01 15.71
CA LEU A 236 18.13 3.32 14.42
C LEU A 236 17.97 4.30 13.25
N SER A 237 17.10 5.29 13.39
CA SER A 237 16.93 6.40 12.44
C SER A 237 18.27 7.09 12.15
N MET A 238 19.00 7.49 13.20
CA MET A 238 20.29 8.15 13.05
C MET A 238 21.37 7.20 12.49
N LEU A 239 21.40 5.94 12.91
CA LEU A 239 22.38 4.96 12.43
C LEU A 239 22.20 4.71 10.92
N PHE A 240 20.98 4.57 10.43
CA PHE A 240 20.72 4.46 9.00
C PHE A 240 21.01 5.76 8.25
N ALA A 241 20.81 6.92 8.88
CA ALA A 241 21.18 8.21 8.28
C ALA A 241 22.69 8.38 8.15
N VAL A 242 23.47 7.99 9.18
CA VAL A 242 24.93 7.92 9.12
C VAL A 242 25.36 6.91 8.05
N ALA A 243 24.73 5.73 8.01
CA ALA A 243 25.01 4.74 6.97
C ALA A 243 24.75 5.30 5.57
N ALA A 244 23.68 6.08 5.36
CA ALA A 244 23.41 6.72 4.08
C ALA A 244 24.55 7.66 3.65
N VAL A 245 25.05 8.49 4.56
CA VAL A 245 26.19 9.38 4.30
C VAL A 245 27.46 8.58 4.00
N VAL A 246 27.82 7.63 4.86
CA VAL A 246 29.05 6.82 4.73
C VAL A 246 29.03 5.97 3.46
N VAL A 247 27.91 5.32 3.16
CA VAL A 247 27.75 4.51 1.95
C VAL A 247 27.78 5.41 0.71
N GLY A 248 27.15 6.58 0.75
CA GLY A 248 27.21 7.55 -0.35
C GLY A 248 28.62 8.07 -0.63
N LEU A 249 29.50 8.10 0.38
CA LEU A 249 30.91 8.49 0.25
C LEU A 249 31.81 7.40 -0.32
N ILE A 250 31.49 6.12 -0.06
CA ILE A 250 32.41 5.00 -0.30
C ILE A 250 31.94 4.10 -1.45
N VAL A 251 30.63 4.01 -1.69
CA VAL A 251 30.00 3.01 -2.56
C VAL A 251 29.13 3.69 -3.61
N SER A 252 29.54 3.61 -4.87
CA SER A 252 28.80 4.18 -6.01
C SER A 252 27.75 3.24 -6.63
N GLY A 253 27.65 1.98 -6.17
CA GLY A 253 26.68 1.01 -6.66
C GLY A 253 26.78 -0.35 -5.97
N ALA A 254 26.07 -1.37 -6.49
CA ALA A 254 26.05 -2.69 -5.91
C ALA A 254 27.44 -3.36 -5.87
N VAL A 255 27.84 -3.79 -4.67
CA VAL A 255 29.06 -4.57 -4.41
C VAL A 255 28.82 -6.04 -4.75
N LEU A 256 27.70 -6.61 -4.30
CA LEU A 256 27.27 -7.96 -4.65
C LEU A 256 26.60 -7.95 -6.02
N LYS A 257 27.32 -8.48 -7.02
CA LYS A 257 26.88 -8.52 -8.42
C LYS A 257 26.42 -9.92 -8.84
N GLY A 258 25.63 -9.96 -9.90
CA GLY A 258 25.13 -11.19 -10.52
C GLY A 258 23.76 -11.65 -9.99
N ALA A 259 23.30 -12.79 -10.48
CA ALA A 259 21.97 -13.34 -10.19
C ALA A 259 21.88 -14.08 -8.84
N TRP A 260 23.02 -14.52 -8.29
CA TRP A 260 23.04 -15.35 -7.07
C TRP A 260 22.43 -14.68 -5.82
N PRO A 261 22.53 -13.35 -5.58
CA PRO A 261 21.90 -12.73 -4.41
C PRO A 261 20.38 -12.92 -4.41
N ALA A 262 19.74 -12.90 -5.59
CA ALA A 262 18.31 -13.12 -5.72
C ALA A 262 17.91 -14.55 -5.31
N TYR A 263 18.66 -15.57 -5.76
CA TYR A 263 18.37 -16.96 -5.41
C TYR A 263 18.62 -17.26 -3.93
N VAL A 264 19.76 -16.83 -3.39
CA VAL A 264 20.13 -17.05 -1.98
C VAL A 264 19.16 -16.32 -1.06
N SER A 265 18.87 -15.06 -1.35
CA SER A 265 17.91 -14.28 -0.55
C SER A 265 16.50 -14.85 -0.62
N CYS A 266 16.06 -15.38 -1.76
CA CYS A 266 14.77 -16.06 -1.88
C CYS A 266 14.70 -17.31 -1.01
N ALA A 267 15.72 -18.17 -1.05
CA ALA A 267 15.77 -19.35 -0.20
C ALA A 267 15.74 -18.97 1.30
N VAL A 268 16.58 -18.01 1.72
CA VAL A 268 16.61 -17.52 3.11
C VAL A 268 15.28 -16.86 3.50
N PHE A 269 14.66 -16.10 2.60
CA PHE A 269 13.36 -15.47 2.83
C PHE A 269 12.27 -16.50 3.08
N VAL A 270 12.15 -17.52 2.22
CA VAL A 270 11.12 -18.57 2.34
C VAL A 270 11.32 -19.38 3.63
N VAL A 271 12.54 -19.85 3.90
CA VAL A 271 12.86 -20.64 5.10
C VAL A 271 12.65 -19.79 6.37
N GLY A 272 13.20 -18.57 6.38
CA GLY A 272 13.11 -17.67 7.53
C GLY A 272 11.67 -17.24 7.81
N LEU A 273 10.90 -16.85 6.79
CA LEU A 273 9.52 -16.42 6.98
C LEU A 273 8.65 -17.59 7.45
N THR A 274 8.91 -18.80 6.95
CA THR A 274 8.23 -20.01 7.43
C THR A 274 8.56 -20.26 8.90
N GLY A 275 9.82 -20.12 9.34
CA GLY A 275 10.20 -20.22 10.76
C GLY A 275 9.49 -19.19 11.64
N VAL A 276 9.43 -17.93 11.20
CA VAL A 276 8.73 -16.85 11.90
C VAL A 276 7.24 -17.15 12.08
N VAL A 277 6.57 -17.52 10.99
CA VAL A 277 5.12 -17.77 10.94
C VAL A 277 4.73 -19.06 11.67
N ALA A 278 5.53 -20.12 11.53
CA ALA A 278 5.32 -21.40 12.21
C ALA A 278 5.64 -21.34 13.72
N GLY A 279 6.37 -20.32 14.17
CA GLY A 279 6.78 -20.16 15.56
C GLY A 279 8.01 -20.97 15.98
N ARG A 280 8.65 -21.70 15.05
CA ARG A 280 9.87 -22.46 15.32
C ARG A 280 11.10 -21.58 15.10
N LEU A 281 11.97 -21.50 16.11
CA LEU A 281 13.17 -20.63 16.07
C LEU A 281 12.84 -19.18 15.68
N ARG A 282 11.63 -18.71 16.05
CA ARG A 282 11.01 -17.47 15.54
C ARG A 282 11.96 -16.26 15.60
N THR A 283 12.58 -16.02 16.75
CA THR A 283 13.52 -14.89 16.93
C THR A 283 14.77 -15.05 16.08
N ALA A 284 15.37 -16.25 16.04
CA ALA A 284 16.55 -16.50 15.22
C ALA A 284 16.25 -16.33 13.72
N SER A 285 15.12 -16.88 13.24
CA SER A 285 14.67 -16.68 11.86
C SER A 285 14.44 -15.22 11.53
N ALA A 286 13.80 -14.45 12.41
CA ALA A 286 13.60 -13.02 12.22
C ALA A 286 14.93 -12.24 12.19
N CYS A 287 15.89 -12.59 13.06
CA CYS A 287 17.22 -11.98 13.06
C CYS A 287 17.98 -12.29 11.76
N VAL A 288 17.94 -13.53 11.27
CA VAL A 288 18.56 -13.91 9.99
C VAL A 288 17.96 -13.11 8.84
N LEU A 289 16.63 -12.99 8.78
CA LEU A 289 15.95 -12.17 7.78
C LEU A 289 16.32 -10.69 7.88
N GLY A 290 16.38 -10.15 9.10
CA GLY A 290 16.76 -8.76 9.34
C GLY A 290 18.20 -8.47 8.92
N VAL A 291 19.15 -9.34 9.29
CA VAL A 291 20.56 -9.23 8.88
C VAL A 291 20.69 -9.35 7.36
N MET A 292 20.04 -10.34 6.75
CA MET A 292 20.00 -10.46 5.29
C MET A 292 19.47 -9.18 4.64
N ALA A 293 18.38 -8.61 5.15
CA ALA A 293 17.78 -7.40 4.62
C ALA A 293 18.74 -6.19 4.69
N VAL A 294 19.47 -6.00 5.80
CA VAL A 294 20.50 -4.94 5.91
C VAL A 294 21.67 -5.19 4.96
N VAL A 295 22.17 -6.42 4.87
CA VAL A 295 23.30 -6.76 4.00
C VAL A 295 22.94 -6.51 2.53
N LEU A 296 21.77 -6.97 2.09
CA LEU A 296 21.30 -6.74 0.71
C LEU A 296 21.10 -5.25 0.43
N LEU A 297 20.48 -4.51 1.36
CA LEU A 297 20.27 -3.07 1.22
C LEU A 297 21.59 -2.31 1.02
N LEU A 298 22.59 -2.60 1.85
CA LEU A 298 23.85 -1.84 1.86
C LEU A 298 24.83 -2.32 0.78
N MET A 299 24.79 -3.60 0.40
CA MET A 299 25.81 -4.21 -0.46
C MET A 299 25.30 -4.62 -1.83
N SER A 300 23.99 -4.80 -2.04
CA SER A 300 23.42 -5.33 -3.29
C SER A 300 22.35 -4.45 -3.91
N SER A 301 21.86 -3.41 -3.22
CA SER A 301 20.93 -2.44 -3.83
C SER A 301 21.60 -1.66 -4.97
N ARG A 302 20.79 -1.25 -5.97
CA ARG A 302 21.26 -0.39 -7.07
C ARG A 302 21.76 0.96 -6.60
N VAL A 303 21.12 1.51 -5.56
CA VAL A 303 21.48 2.82 -4.97
C VAL A 303 21.53 2.65 -3.44
N PRO A 304 22.60 2.04 -2.89
CA PRO A 304 22.65 1.66 -1.48
C PRO A 304 22.45 2.80 -0.48
N TRP A 305 23.02 3.98 -0.77
CA TRP A 305 22.86 5.16 0.09
C TRP A 305 21.39 5.61 0.19
N LEU A 306 20.64 5.52 -0.91
CA LEU A 306 19.22 5.86 -0.96
C LEU A 306 18.41 4.86 -0.15
N GLY A 307 18.71 3.56 -0.25
CA GLY A 307 18.08 2.53 0.57
C GLY A 307 18.27 2.77 2.08
N ALA A 308 19.49 3.13 2.49
CA ALA A 308 19.77 3.51 3.87
C ALA A 308 19.03 4.79 4.29
N ALA A 309 18.99 5.82 3.43
CA ALA A 309 18.23 7.05 3.68
C ALA A 309 16.72 6.78 3.83
N VAL A 310 16.15 5.90 3.00
CA VAL A 310 14.76 5.48 3.09
C VAL A 310 14.46 4.83 4.44
N LEU A 311 15.30 3.89 4.90
CA LEU A 311 15.12 3.30 6.23
C LEU A 311 15.26 4.33 7.36
N ALA A 312 16.20 5.26 7.23
CA ALA A 312 16.33 6.36 8.19
C ALA A 312 15.02 7.17 8.29
N VAL A 313 14.42 7.52 7.14
CA VAL A 313 13.13 8.24 7.09
C VAL A 313 11.99 7.42 7.67
N MET A 314 11.93 6.11 7.41
CA MET A 314 10.92 5.23 8.02
C MET A 314 11.07 5.16 9.55
N PHE A 315 12.29 4.97 10.06
CA PHE A 315 12.52 4.99 11.51
C PHE A 315 12.29 6.37 12.14
N ALA A 316 12.52 7.46 11.40
CA ALA A 316 12.13 8.81 11.83
C ALA A 316 10.61 8.92 12.03
N GLY A 317 9.81 8.33 11.13
CA GLY A 317 8.36 8.21 11.31
C GLY A 317 7.97 7.48 12.60
N THR A 318 8.67 6.39 12.94
CA THR A 318 8.49 5.67 14.22
C THR A 318 8.90 6.52 15.42
N ALA A 319 10.01 7.27 15.31
CA ALA A 319 10.49 8.15 16.38
C ALA A 319 9.51 9.30 16.65
N VAL A 320 8.90 9.85 15.60
CA VAL A 320 7.83 10.85 15.72
C VAL A 320 6.60 10.27 16.43
N HIS A 321 6.18 9.06 16.07
CA HIS A 321 5.07 8.38 16.76
C HIS A 321 5.34 8.21 18.27
N ARG A 322 6.56 7.80 18.62
CA ARG A 322 6.98 7.64 20.03
C ARG A 322 7.03 8.96 20.78
N TRP A 323 7.50 10.03 20.13
CA TRP A 323 7.44 11.38 20.69
C TRP A 323 6.00 11.81 20.98
N GLU A 324 5.06 11.58 20.05
CA GLU A 324 3.65 11.90 20.26
C GLU A 324 3.04 11.12 21.44
N ARG A 325 3.49 9.88 21.66
CA ARG A 325 3.05 9.02 22.78
C ARG A 325 3.79 9.31 24.10
N GLY A 326 4.75 10.23 24.11
CA GLY A 326 5.55 10.54 25.30
C GLY A 326 6.62 9.50 25.65
N THR A 327 6.87 8.51 24.79
CA THR A 327 7.87 7.44 25.01
C THR A 327 9.21 7.69 24.31
N GLY A 328 9.31 8.78 23.54
CA GLY A 328 10.51 9.12 22.75
C GLY A 328 10.79 10.61 22.70
N ARG A 329 11.97 10.97 22.17
CA ARG A 329 12.41 12.35 21.96
C ARG A 329 12.41 12.69 20.46
N LEU A 330 12.20 13.96 20.12
CA LEU A 330 12.15 14.43 18.72
C LEU A 330 13.53 14.76 18.13
N TRP A 331 14.54 15.05 18.95
CA TRP A 331 15.88 15.44 18.47
C TRP A 331 16.53 14.44 17.48
N PRO A 332 16.35 13.10 17.58
CA PRO A 332 16.91 12.17 16.60
C PRO A 332 16.32 12.35 15.20
N VAL A 333 15.08 12.84 15.10
CA VAL A 333 14.42 13.14 13.82
C VAL A 333 15.08 14.35 13.17
N ALA A 334 15.42 15.38 13.94
CA ALA A 334 16.14 16.55 13.43
C ALA A 334 17.55 16.17 12.93
N VAL A 335 18.29 15.37 13.71
CA VAL A 335 19.61 14.86 13.29
C VAL A 335 19.49 13.99 12.02
N THR A 336 18.49 13.10 11.98
CA THR A 336 18.22 12.27 10.80
C THR A 336 17.92 13.14 9.57
N ALA A 337 17.09 14.17 9.71
CA ALA A 337 16.75 15.06 8.59
C ALA A 337 17.98 15.77 8.03
N VAL A 338 18.88 16.25 8.89
CA VAL A 338 20.15 16.87 8.46
C VAL A 338 21.03 15.86 7.74
N LEU A 339 21.24 14.67 8.33
CA LEU A 339 22.09 13.62 7.76
C LEU A 339 21.57 13.09 6.41
N VAL A 340 20.26 12.86 6.30
CA VAL A 340 19.61 12.45 5.04
C VAL A 340 19.66 13.59 4.01
N GLY A 341 19.58 14.85 4.45
CA GLY A 341 19.75 16.02 3.60
C GLY A 341 21.14 16.10 2.97
N ILE A 342 22.20 15.80 3.73
CA ILE A 342 23.58 15.87 3.22
C ILE A 342 24.05 14.59 2.52
N ALA A 343 23.36 13.46 2.71
CA ALA A 343 23.75 12.15 2.16
C ALA A 343 24.07 12.17 0.65
N PRO A 344 23.28 12.83 -0.23
CA PRO A 344 23.59 12.86 -1.64
C PRO A 344 24.60 13.91 -2.06
N LEU A 345 25.06 14.83 -1.19
CA LEU A 345 26.05 15.86 -1.57
C LEU A 345 27.31 15.25 -2.18
N TRP A 346 27.64 14.02 -1.78
CA TRP A 346 28.77 13.25 -2.27
C TRP A 346 28.37 12.19 -3.29
N ALA A 347 27.07 11.90 -3.41
CA ALA A 347 26.50 10.98 -4.41
C ALA A 347 25.99 11.70 -5.67
N ILE A 348 26.35 12.97 -5.87
CA ILE A 348 26.03 13.77 -7.07
C ILE A 348 26.54 13.08 -8.34
N GLU A 349 27.60 12.27 -8.25
CA GLU A 349 28.11 11.44 -9.35
C GLU A 349 27.10 10.41 -9.88
N SER A 350 25.98 10.19 -9.20
CA SER A 350 24.91 9.31 -9.68
C SER A 350 24.29 9.78 -11.01
N GLY A 351 24.45 11.06 -11.37
CA GLY A 351 23.98 11.62 -12.64
C GLY A 351 22.47 11.91 -12.69
N TRP A 352 21.76 11.78 -11.57
CA TRP A 352 20.33 12.06 -11.50
C TRP A 352 20.09 13.53 -11.13
N TRP A 353 19.33 14.25 -11.94
CA TRP A 353 19.04 15.68 -11.72
C TRP A 353 18.42 15.97 -10.35
N TRP A 354 17.64 15.04 -9.79
CA TRP A 354 16.97 15.22 -8.50
C TRP A 354 17.87 15.01 -7.29
N VAL A 355 19.12 14.58 -7.50
CA VAL A 355 20.16 14.43 -6.47
C VAL A 355 20.94 15.74 -6.27
N GLN A 356 20.76 16.72 -7.17
CA GLN A 356 21.33 18.06 -7.01
C GLN A 356 20.91 18.64 -5.65
N ALA A 357 21.86 19.30 -4.98
CA ALA A 357 21.72 19.69 -3.58
C ALA A 357 20.46 20.53 -3.32
N ASP A 358 20.23 21.56 -4.13
CA ASP A 358 19.06 22.44 -4.07
C ASP A 358 17.74 21.68 -4.28
N VAL A 359 17.66 20.81 -5.28
CA VAL A 359 16.47 19.99 -5.57
C VAL A 359 16.22 18.97 -4.45
N TRP A 360 17.28 18.37 -3.90
CA TRP A 360 17.17 17.38 -2.85
C TRP A 360 16.72 17.99 -1.51
N PHE A 361 17.37 19.08 -1.09
CA PHE A 361 17.04 19.75 0.16
C PHE A 361 15.61 20.28 0.16
N THR A 362 15.18 20.92 -0.94
CA THR A 362 13.80 21.39 -1.08
C THR A 362 12.80 20.23 -1.06
N THR A 363 13.11 19.12 -1.72
CA THR A 363 12.27 17.91 -1.73
C THR A 363 12.07 17.33 -0.32
N ILE A 364 13.15 17.17 0.46
CA ILE A 364 13.06 16.71 1.86
C ILE A 364 12.29 17.70 2.72
N ALA A 365 12.59 18.99 2.60
CA ALA A 365 11.93 20.04 3.38
C ALA A 365 10.41 20.02 3.14
N LEU A 366 9.99 19.92 1.88
CA LEU A 366 8.57 19.81 1.53
C LEU A 366 7.93 18.54 2.06
N ALA A 367 8.59 17.39 1.96
CA ALA A 367 8.05 16.12 2.48
C ALA A 367 7.88 16.18 4.00
N GLY A 368 8.89 16.69 4.72
CA GLY A 368 8.84 16.90 6.16
C GLY A 368 7.78 17.90 6.58
N ALA A 369 7.67 19.03 5.88
CA ALA A 369 6.65 20.06 6.11
C ALA A 369 5.23 19.52 5.87
N THR A 370 5.04 18.70 4.83
CA THR A 370 3.75 18.06 4.53
C THR A 370 3.36 17.10 5.65
N PHE A 371 4.29 16.27 6.11
CA PHE A 371 4.05 15.35 7.22
C PHE A 371 3.74 16.08 8.53
N ALA A 372 4.52 17.12 8.86
CA ALA A 372 4.30 17.97 10.03
C ALA A 372 2.94 18.71 9.95
N GLY A 373 2.56 19.20 8.77
CA GLY A 373 1.25 19.80 8.52
C GLY A 373 0.11 18.81 8.72
N GLY A 374 0.24 17.59 8.18
CA GLY A 374 -0.71 16.50 8.42
C GLY A 374 -0.86 16.17 9.92
N MET A 375 0.25 16.13 10.65
CA MET A 375 0.25 15.92 12.10
C MET A 375 -0.41 17.09 12.86
N ALA A 376 -0.17 18.34 12.46
CA ALA A 376 -0.85 19.50 13.05
C ALA A 376 -2.37 19.47 12.83
N LEU A 377 -2.81 18.83 11.73
CA LEU A 377 -4.22 18.68 11.37
C LEU A 377 -4.86 17.36 11.87
N ARG A 378 -4.14 16.52 12.62
CA ARG A 378 -4.59 15.15 12.98
C ARG A 378 -5.93 15.05 13.73
N GLY A 379 -6.30 16.09 14.47
CA GLY A 379 -7.59 16.18 15.19
C GLY A 379 -8.70 16.88 14.39
N ARG A 380 -8.43 17.34 13.17
CA ARG A 380 -9.38 18.08 12.34
C ARG A 380 -10.03 17.19 11.29
N ARG A 381 -11.21 17.61 10.81
CA ARG A 381 -11.87 16.98 9.67
C ARG A 381 -11.12 17.34 8.38
N LEU A 382 -10.67 16.33 7.65
CA LEU A 382 -9.98 16.52 6.38
C LEU A 382 -10.93 16.30 5.20
N PRO A 383 -10.63 16.87 4.02
CA PRO A 383 -11.45 16.70 2.83
C PRO A 383 -11.63 15.22 2.47
N ARG A 384 -12.88 14.81 2.28
CA ARG A 384 -13.24 13.40 1.98
C ARG A 384 -12.54 12.87 0.74
N VAL A 385 -12.40 13.72 -0.28
CA VAL A 385 -11.73 13.38 -1.55
C VAL A 385 -10.26 13.02 -1.30
N LEU A 386 -9.56 13.79 -0.47
CA LEU A 386 -8.15 13.55 -0.17
C LEU A 386 -7.95 12.26 0.62
N VAL A 387 -8.81 12.02 1.61
CA VAL A 387 -8.84 10.75 2.35
C VAL A 387 -9.15 9.58 1.42
N TRP A 388 -10.09 9.74 0.48
CA TRP A 388 -10.44 8.71 -0.50
C TRP A 388 -9.28 8.35 -1.42
N PHE A 389 -8.51 9.33 -1.92
CA PHE A 389 -7.25 9.06 -2.63
C PHE A 389 -6.26 8.28 -1.75
N GLY A 390 -6.24 8.56 -0.45
CA GLY A 390 -5.54 7.76 0.55
C GLY A 390 -5.97 6.30 0.64
N LEU A 391 -7.28 6.05 0.55
CA LEU A 391 -7.86 4.70 0.59
C LEU A 391 -7.42 3.86 -0.61
N ILE A 392 -7.43 4.45 -1.82
CA ILE A 392 -7.05 3.78 -3.06
C ILE A 392 -5.56 3.93 -3.38
N SER A 393 -4.76 4.50 -2.46
CA SER A 393 -3.41 4.98 -2.76
C SER A 393 -2.47 3.86 -3.23
N TYR A 394 -2.63 2.65 -2.68
CA TYR A 394 -1.82 1.51 -3.06
C TYR A 394 -2.14 1.05 -4.49
N SER A 395 -3.44 0.96 -4.80
CA SER A 395 -3.91 0.69 -6.16
C SER A 395 -3.42 1.73 -7.15
N LEU A 396 -3.60 3.02 -6.86
CA LEU A 396 -3.12 4.13 -7.69
C LEU A 396 -1.60 4.08 -7.90
N TYR A 397 -0.84 3.82 -6.84
CA TYR A 397 0.61 3.71 -6.89
C TYR A 397 1.09 2.56 -7.79
N LEU A 398 0.42 1.42 -7.79
CA LEU A 398 0.90 0.28 -8.56
C LEU A 398 0.46 0.31 -10.02
N VAL A 399 -0.78 0.78 -10.29
CA VAL A 399 -1.34 0.75 -11.65
C VAL A 399 -0.94 1.95 -12.50
N HIS A 400 -0.53 3.09 -11.90
CA HIS A 400 -0.27 4.30 -12.70
C HIS A 400 0.80 4.12 -13.77
N HIS A 401 1.92 3.51 -13.43
CA HIS A 401 3.02 3.38 -14.38
C HIS A 401 2.63 2.55 -15.62
N PRO A 402 2.10 1.32 -15.48
CA PRO A 402 1.63 0.58 -16.65
C PRO A 402 0.52 1.33 -17.39
N VAL A 403 -0.52 1.84 -16.69
CA VAL A 403 -1.63 2.54 -17.35
C VAL A 403 -1.15 3.74 -18.17
N LEU A 404 -0.29 4.60 -17.61
CA LEU A 404 0.26 5.75 -18.33
C LEU A 404 1.15 5.31 -19.50
N LYS A 405 1.97 4.26 -19.32
CA LYS A 405 2.83 3.72 -20.39
C LYS A 405 1.99 3.21 -21.57
N TYR A 406 0.95 2.40 -21.29
CA TYR A 406 0.04 1.91 -22.33
C TYR A 406 -0.77 3.03 -22.98
N PHE A 407 -1.22 4.01 -22.18
CA PHE A 407 -1.92 5.18 -22.71
C PHE A 407 -1.07 5.93 -23.74
N VAL A 408 0.17 6.27 -23.37
CA VAL A 408 1.10 6.99 -24.27
C VAL A 408 1.43 6.16 -25.51
N GLN A 409 1.54 4.83 -25.38
CA GLN A 409 1.73 3.94 -26.53
C GLN A 409 0.58 4.04 -27.55
N VAL A 410 -0.66 4.24 -27.08
CA VAL A 410 -1.85 4.38 -27.94
C VAL A 410 -2.03 5.80 -28.45
N SER A 411 -1.88 6.80 -27.58
CA SER A 411 -2.15 8.20 -27.92
C SER A 411 -1.03 8.84 -28.74
N GLY A 412 0.15 8.22 -28.80
CA GLY A 412 1.36 8.81 -29.35
C GLY A 412 2.00 9.84 -28.41
N ASP A 413 3.06 10.49 -28.90
CA ASP A 413 3.83 11.47 -28.15
C ASP A 413 3.07 12.81 -28.01
N LEU A 414 2.54 13.06 -26.81
CA LEU A 414 1.74 14.25 -26.53
C LEU A 414 2.61 15.51 -26.32
N ARG A 415 3.92 15.38 -26.13
CA ARG A 415 4.80 16.50 -25.73
C ARG A 415 4.84 17.66 -26.72
N ARG A 416 4.56 17.39 -28.00
CA ARG A 416 4.53 18.38 -29.09
C ARG A 416 3.13 18.74 -29.57
N ALA A 417 2.09 18.14 -28.98
CA ALA A 417 0.72 18.45 -29.35
C ALA A 417 0.29 19.82 -28.83
N GLU A 418 -0.77 20.38 -29.41
CA GLU A 418 -1.34 21.65 -28.97
C GLU A 418 -1.87 21.56 -27.53
N ALA A 419 -1.78 22.67 -26.78
CA ALA A 419 -2.13 22.71 -25.37
C ALA A 419 -3.57 22.21 -25.06
N PRO A 420 -4.62 22.56 -25.84
CA PRO A 420 -5.97 22.02 -25.59
C PRO A 420 -6.02 20.50 -25.69
N TYR A 421 -5.31 19.91 -26.66
CA TYR A 421 -5.25 18.46 -26.83
C TYR A 421 -4.46 17.80 -25.71
N GLN A 422 -3.33 18.38 -25.29
CA GLN A 422 -2.57 17.89 -24.13
C GLN A 422 -3.43 17.85 -22.86
N VAL A 423 -4.17 18.93 -22.58
CA VAL A 423 -5.06 19.02 -21.42
C VAL A 423 -6.19 17.98 -21.52
N ALA A 424 -6.83 17.83 -22.68
CA ALA A 424 -7.89 16.85 -22.89
C ALA A 424 -7.38 15.40 -22.70
N MET A 425 -6.24 15.05 -23.30
CA MET A 425 -5.63 13.72 -23.15
C MET A 425 -5.14 13.46 -21.73
N THR A 426 -4.64 14.49 -21.04
CA THR A 426 -4.27 14.40 -19.61
C THR A 426 -5.49 14.11 -18.74
N ALA A 427 -6.59 14.84 -18.96
CA ALA A 427 -7.83 14.63 -18.22
C ALA A 427 -8.38 13.22 -18.45
N LEU A 428 -8.33 12.73 -19.69
CA LEU A 428 -8.72 11.37 -20.04
C LEU A 428 -7.83 10.32 -19.36
N ALA A 429 -6.51 10.48 -19.41
CA ALA A 429 -5.56 9.57 -18.77
C ALA A 429 -5.73 9.53 -17.25
N LEU A 430 -5.97 10.69 -16.60
CA LEU A 430 -6.27 10.77 -15.17
C LEU A 430 -7.60 10.12 -14.82
N ALA A 431 -8.66 10.35 -15.62
CA ALA A 431 -9.95 9.72 -15.41
C ALA A 431 -9.86 8.19 -15.53
N LEU A 432 -9.16 7.69 -16.56
CA LEU A 432 -8.90 6.26 -16.75
C LEU A 432 -8.09 5.70 -15.59
N LEU A 433 -7.01 6.38 -15.19
CA LEU A 433 -6.14 5.96 -14.10
C LEU A 433 -6.90 5.87 -12.77
N VAL A 434 -7.65 6.90 -12.41
CA VAL A 434 -8.45 6.92 -11.18
C VAL A 434 -9.56 5.86 -11.24
N GLY A 435 -10.20 5.68 -12.40
CA GLY A 435 -11.19 4.64 -12.64
C GLY A 435 -10.62 3.23 -12.43
N VAL A 436 -9.52 2.90 -13.11
CA VAL A 436 -8.83 1.61 -12.97
C VAL A 436 -8.38 1.39 -11.52
N SER A 437 -7.82 2.41 -10.87
CA SER A 437 -7.39 2.33 -9.46
C SER A 437 -8.55 2.09 -8.50
N ALA A 438 -9.70 2.71 -8.73
CA ALA A 438 -10.90 2.51 -7.91
C ALA A 438 -11.49 1.10 -8.12
N LEU A 439 -11.46 0.59 -9.35
CA LEU A 439 -11.89 -0.77 -9.67
C LEU A 439 -10.97 -1.83 -9.05
N THR A 440 -9.65 -1.70 -9.21
CA THR A 440 -8.70 -2.63 -8.60
C THR A 440 -8.75 -2.57 -7.07
N TYR A 441 -8.94 -1.38 -6.48
CA TYR A 441 -9.18 -1.26 -5.05
C TYR A 441 -10.44 -2.02 -4.61
N ARG A 442 -11.57 -1.84 -5.33
CA ARG A 442 -12.86 -2.43 -4.97
C ARG A 442 -12.89 -3.94 -5.16
N TYR A 443 -12.29 -4.46 -6.22
CA TYR A 443 -12.42 -5.86 -6.63
C TYR A 443 -11.22 -6.75 -6.29
N VAL A 444 -10.04 -6.16 -6.03
CA VAL A 444 -8.83 -6.91 -5.69
C VAL A 444 -8.36 -6.55 -4.28
N GLU A 445 -8.03 -5.29 -4.04
CA GLU A 445 -7.37 -4.88 -2.79
C GLU A 445 -8.28 -5.08 -1.56
N ARG A 446 -9.48 -4.49 -1.58
CA ARG A 446 -10.42 -4.54 -0.44
C ARG A 446 -10.87 -5.96 -0.11
N PRO A 447 -11.33 -6.79 -1.07
CA PRO A 447 -11.76 -8.16 -0.78
C PRO A 447 -10.64 -9.02 -0.20
N MET A 448 -9.41 -8.84 -0.69
CA MET A 448 -8.26 -9.59 -0.18
C MET A 448 -7.85 -9.13 1.22
N GLN A 449 -7.89 -7.83 1.50
CA GLN A 449 -7.70 -7.33 2.87
C GLN A 449 -8.76 -7.85 3.84
N ASP A 450 -10.03 -7.93 3.41
CA ASP A 450 -11.12 -8.53 4.20
C ASP A 450 -10.88 -10.02 4.46
N LEU A 451 -10.42 -10.77 3.46
CA LEU A 451 -10.02 -12.17 3.61
C LEU A 451 -8.87 -12.33 4.60
N GLY A 452 -7.83 -11.52 4.49
CA GLY A 452 -6.69 -11.52 5.42
C GLY A 452 -7.13 -11.23 6.85
N ARG A 453 -8.04 -10.27 7.07
CA ARG A 453 -8.62 -9.99 8.40
C ARG A 453 -9.36 -11.20 8.97
N ARG A 454 -10.17 -11.89 8.16
CA ARG A 454 -10.91 -13.09 8.58
C ARG A 454 -9.95 -14.23 8.96
N ILE A 455 -8.88 -14.44 8.19
CA ILE A 455 -7.89 -15.48 8.47
C ILE A 455 -7.12 -15.15 9.76
N SER A 456 -6.68 -13.91 9.94
CA SER A 456 -5.94 -13.51 11.15
C SER A 456 -6.78 -13.63 12.43
N ARG A 457 -8.10 -13.37 12.39
CA ARG A 457 -8.99 -13.56 13.55
C ARG A 457 -9.03 -15.01 14.02
N ARG A 458 -9.14 -15.98 13.09
CA ARG A 458 -9.15 -17.41 13.42
C ARG A 458 -7.91 -17.90 14.17
N TYR A 459 -6.77 -17.23 14.01
CA TYR A 459 -5.53 -17.57 14.73
C TYR A 459 -5.43 -16.91 16.09
N ARG A 460 -6.12 -15.78 16.32
CA ARG A 460 -6.22 -15.13 17.63
C ARG A 460 -7.14 -15.88 18.57
N ASP A 461 -8.23 -16.44 18.04
CA ASP A 461 -9.28 -17.09 18.85
C ASP A 461 -8.96 -18.57 19.17
N ARG A 462 -7.81 -19.10 18.74
CA ARG A 462 -7.33 -20.41 19.19
C ARG A 462 -6.60 -20.23 20.53
N PRO A 463 -6.98 -20.96 21.60
CA PRO A 463 -6.22 -20.94 22.85
C PRO A 463 -4.78 -21.31 22.54
N GLN A 464 -3.86 -20.36 22.71
CA GLN A 464 -2.44 -20.65 22.59
C GLN A 464 -2.09 -21.58 23.75
N GLY A 465 -1.87 -22.87 23.46
CA GLY A 465 -1.35 -23.83 24.42
C GLY A 465 -0.11 -23.26 25.11
N GLY A 466 -0.13 -23.28 26.45
CA GLY A 466 0.78 -22.54 27.32
C GLY A 466 2.26 -22.66 26.93
N ALA A 467 2.84 -21.54 26.48
CA ALA A 467 4.29 -21.34 26.45
C ALA A 467 4.66 -19.83 26.46
N ASP A 468 3.81 -18.94 25.93
CA ASP A 468 4.18 -17.52 25.76
C ASP A 468 3.81 -16.59 26.95
N ALA A 469 3.30 -17.14 28.07
CA ALA A 469 2.88 -16.33 29.23
C ALA A 469 4.03 -15.83 30.13
N ARG A 470 5.30 -16.19 29.88
CA ARG A 470 6.43 -15.83 30.77
C ARG A 470 7.18 -14.55 30.40
N VAL A 471 6.62 -13.72 29.52
CA VAL A 471 7.22 -12.44 29.12
C VAL A 471 6.47 -11.22 29.66
N ALA A 472 5.22 -11.37 30.11
CA ALA A 472 4.46 -10.32 30.77
C ALA A 472 4.65 -10.41 32.30
N GLY A 473 5.89 -10.25 32.76
CA GLY A 473 6.19 -10.17 34.19
C GLY A 473 6.08 -8.73 34.69
N GLN A 474 5.14 -8.52 35.61
CA GLN A 474 5.20 -7.52 36.69
C GLN A 474 5.00 -6.05 36.29
N GLY A 475 3.73 -5.67 36.26
CA GLY A 475 3.29 -4.27 36.21
C GLY A 475 1.77 -4.16 36.03
N ALA A 476 0.99 -5.06 36.63
CA ALA A 476 -0.47 -5.03 36.60
C ALA A 476 -0.98 -4.67 37.99
N GLY A 477 -1.01 -3.38 38.28
CA GLY A 477 -1.97 -2.82 39.21
C GLY A 477 -3.23 -2.54 38.41
N ASP A 478 -4.28 -3.29 38.74
CA ASP A 478 -5.71 -2.98 38.64
C ASP A 478 -6.16 -2.13 37.44
N ASP A 479 -6.84 -2.76 36.48
CA ASP A 479 -7.94 -2.18 35.71
C ASP A 479 -8.67 -3.33 35.00
N GLY A 480 -9.70 -3.82 35.69
CA GLY A 480 -10.57 -4.88 35.20
C GLY A 480 -11.49 -4.42 34.07
N VAL A 481 -11.95 -5.44 33.33
CA VAL A 481 -13.10 -5.44 32.43
C VAL A 481 -12.89 -4.72 31.10
N LEU A 482 -12.70 -5.53 30.05
CA LEU A 482 -13.42 -5.50 28.75
C LEU A 482 -12.67 -6.43 27.78
N GLY A 483 -12.78 -7.73 28.04
CA GLY A 483 -12.60 -8.74 27.03
C GLY A 483 -13.94 -9.01 26.34
N GLU A 484 -13.86 -9.42 25.08
CA GLU A 484 -14.91 -10.06 24.28
C GLU A 484 -15.77 -9.16 23.36
N GLN A 485 -15.82 -9.62 22.10
CA GLN A 485 -16.80 -9.34 21.03
C GLN A 485 -16.60 -8.12 20.11
N GLU A 486 -15.68 -8.25 19.14
CA GLU A 486 -15.72 -7.46 17.89
C GLU A 486 -15.87 -8.38 16.67
N GLY A 487 -17.12 -8.69 16.30
CA GLY A 487 -17.40 -9.74 15.33
C GLY A 487 -18.71 -9.63 14.56
N GLN A 488 -19.16 -8.46 14.11
CA GLN A 488 -20.17 -8.37 13.04
C GLN A 488 -20.23 -6.95 12.45
N VAL A 489 -20.19 -6.85 11.12
CA VAL A 489 -20.50 -5.63 10.37
C VAL A 489 -21.92 -5.82 9.82
N PRO A 490 -22.92 -5.00 10.20
CA PRO A 490 -24.23 -5.07 9.57
C PRO A 490 -24.21 -4.45 8.18
N ASP A 491 -24.86 -5.14 7.23
CA ASP A 491 -25.20 -4.67 5.88
C ASP A 491 -26.22 -3.52 5.93
N ARG A 492 -25.77 -2.26 6.08
CA ARG A 492 -26.58 -1.07 5.75
C ARG A 492 -25.71 0.10 5.28
N VAL A 493 -25.19 0.00 4.06
CA VAL A 493 -24.93 1.16 3.18
C VAL A 493 -25.31 0.76 1.75
N ARG A 494 -26.58 0.39 1.60
CA ARG A 494 -27.33 0.44 0.34
C ARG A 494 -28.55 1.30 0.69
N ASP A 495 -28.87 2.24 -0.18
CA ASP A 495 -29.97 3.20 -0.08
C ASP A 495 -29.53 4.56 0.48
N HIS A 496 -29.02 5.40 -0.42
CA HIS A 496 -29.51 6.77 -0.65
C HIS A 496 -28.78 7.32 -1.88
N VAL A 497 -29.21 6.83 -3.04
CA VAL A 497 -29.13 7.56 -4.31
C VAL A 497 -30.55 8.04 -4.59
N GLY A 498 -30.71 9.36 -4.72
CA GLY A 498 -31.85 9.98 -5.37
C GLY A 498 -33.17 9.98 -4.59
N GLN A 499 -33.41 11.07 -3.86
CA GLN A 499 -34.73 11.69 -3.81
C GLN A 499 -34.54 13.15 -3.42
N GLY A 500 -34.53 14.00 -4.45
CA GLY A 500 -34.95 15.39 -4.24
C GLY A 500 -36.46 15.38 -4.16
N ASP A 501 -37.00 16.05 -3.16
CA ASP A 501 -38.33 16.65 -3.21
C ASP A 501 -38.37 17.88 -2.31
N ALA A 502 -38.62 19.00 -2.99
CA ALA A 502 -39.55 20.08 -2.70
C ALA A 502 -40.01 20.38 -1.24
N LEU A 503 -40.14 21.70 -1.00
CA LEU A 503 -40.97 22.42 -0.02
C LEU A 503 -40.38 22.65 1.39
N ARG A 504 -39.63 23.75 1.53
CA ARG A 504 -40.18 25.06 1.99
C ARG A 504 -39.22 26.19 1.67
#